data_AF-A0A6P1CX99-F1
#
_entry.id   AF-A0A6P1CX99-F1
#
_cell.length_a   1.000
_cell.length_b   1.000
_cell.length_c   1.000
_cell.angle_alpha   90.00
_cell.angle_beta   90.00
_cell.angle_gamma   90.00
#
_symmetry.space_group_name_H-M   'P 1'
#
loop_
_entity.id
_entity.type
_entity.pdbx_description
1 polymer ?
#
loop_
_entity_poly.entity_id
_entity_poly.type
_entity_poly.pdbx_seq_one_letter_code
_entity_poly.pdbx_strand_id
1 'polypeptide(L)'
;QDEFTAVAASLGRAGAAETALENYRTEAADAGNAVSANLTQASIVRFTADGTRVLGTDTMAAQVLAATGAHRPTAQREGSFDVDESELLPVEGDLIYVMFAGPEG
;
A
#
# COMPACT_ATOMS: atom_id res chain seq x y z
N GLN A 1 5.63 -7.25 -6.98
CA GLN A 1 5.10 -8.30 -7.90
C GLN A 1 6.24 -9.01 -8.63
N ASP A 2 7.27 -8.29 -9.06
CA ASP A 2 8.44 -8.87 -9.76
C ASP A 2 9.14 -9.98 -8.98
N GLU A 3 9.33 -9.80 -7.68
CA GLU A 3 9.90 -10.84 -6.80
C GLU A 3 9.07 -12.13 -6.82
N PHE A 4 7.74 -12.01 -6.73
CA PHE A 4 6.84 -13.17 -6.78
C PHE A 4 6.95 -13.92 -8.12
N THR A 5 6.98 -13.18 -9.24
CA THR A 5 7.14 -13.77 -10.57
C THR A 5 8.51 -14.44 -10.74
N ALA A 6 9.59 -13.83 -10.24
CA ALA A 6 10.94 -14.39 -10.30
C ALA A 6 11.03 -15.71 -9.52
N VAL A 7 10.49 -15.76 -8.30
CA VAL A 7 10.43 -17.00 -7.50
C VAL A 7 9.59 -18.06 -8.21
N ALA A 8 8.41 -17.70 -8.72
CA ALA A 8 7.56 -18.66 -9.43
C ALA A 8 8.22 -19.24 -10.69
N ALA A 9 8.93 -18.40 -11.46
CA ALA A 9 9.70 -18.85 -12.60
C ALA A 9 10.78 -19.87 -12.20
N SER A 10 11.51 -19.61 -11.11
CA SER A 10 12.52 -20.53 -10.57
C SER A 10 11.94 -21.88 -10.15
N LEU A 11 10.67 -21.91 -9.76
CA LEU A 11 9.93 -23.11 -9.35
C LEU A 11 9.20 -23.80 -10.52
N GLY A 12 9.32 -23.30 -11.75
CA GLY A 12 8.58 -23.82 -12.91
C GLY A 12 7.07 -23.56 -12.84
N ARG A 13 6.65 -22.53 -12.10
CA ARG A 13 5.24 -22.18 -11.81
C ARG A 13 4.82 -20.85 -12.43
N ALA A 14 5.53 -20.36 -13.45
CA ALA A 14 5.28 -19.05 -14.06
C ALA A 14 3.81 -18.84 -14.46
N GLY A 15 3.18 -19.79 -15.17
CA GLY A 15 1.78 -19.67 -15.58
C GLY A 15 0.78 -19.63 -14.42
N ALA A 16 1.04 -20.38 -13.34
CA ALA A 16 0.20 -20.33 -12.15
C ALA A 16 0.33 -18.99 -11.41
N ALA A 17 1.53 -18.41 -11.39
CA ALA A 17 1.77 -17.09 -10.81
C ALA A 17 1.11 -15.97 -11.63
N GLU A 18 1.12 -16.08 -12.96
CA GLU A 18 0.40 -15.15 -13.83
C GLU A 18 -1.10 -15.14 -13.53
N THR A 19 -1.74 -16.32 -13.49
CA THR A 19 -3.15 -16.45 -13.10
C THR A 19 -3.42 -15.90 -11.70
N ALA A 20 -2.54 -16.16 -10.73
CA ALA A 20 -2.71 -15.64 -9.38
C ALA A 20 -2.63 -14.11 -9.32
N LEU A 21 -1.72 -13.49 -10.06
CA LEU A 21 -1.61 -12.03 -10.15
C LEU A 21 -2.80 -11.41 -10.88
N GLU A 22 -3.31 -12.04 -11.93
CA GLU A 22 -4.50 -11.59 -12.65
C GLU A 22 -5.74 -11.63 -11.75
N ASN A 23 -5.94 -12.73 -11.02
CA ASN A 23 -7.02 -12.86 -10.04
C ASN A 23 -6.91 -11.79 -8.96
N TYR A 24 -5.71 -11.62 -8.37
CA TYR A 24 -5.47 -10.58 -7.37
C TYR A 24 -5.83 -9.17 -7.87
N ARG A 25 -5.42 -8.81 -9.10
CA ARG A 25 -5.73 -7.49 -9.68
C ARG A 25 -7.22 -7.32 -9.92
N THR A 26 -7.89 -8.35 -10.41
CA THR A 26 -9.34 -8.36 -10.63
C THR A 26 -10.09 -8.17 -9.32
N GLU A 27 -9.78 -8.99 -8.30
CA GLU A 27 -10.42 -8.92 -6.99
C GLU A 27 -10.17 -7.57 -6.29
N ALA A 28 -8.95 -7.03 -6.36
CA ALA A 28 -8.63 -5.73 -5.80
C ALA A 28 -9.41 -4.60 -6.51
N ALA A 29 -9.48 -4.63 -7.84
CA ALA A 29 -10.25 -3.66 -8.62
C ALA A 29 -11.74 -3.75 -8.30
N ASP A 30 -12.31 -4.96 -8.22
CA ASP A 30 -13.72 -5.17 -7.86
C ASP A 30 -14.04 -4.66 -6.46
N ALA A 31 -13.16 -4.95 -5.48
CA ALA A 31 -13.30 -4.43 -4.11
C ALA A 31 -13.23 -2.90 -4.08
N GLY A 32 -12.32 -2.29 -4.83
CA GLY A 32 -12.21 -0.84 -4.96
C GLY A 32 -13.43 -0.19 -5.60
N ASN A 33 -13.95 -0.79 -6.67
CA ASN A 33 -15.16 -0.34 -7.35
C ASN A 33 -16.38 -0.38 -6.43
N ALA A 34 -16.52 -1.43 -5.62
CA ALA A 34 -17.63 -1.59 -4.68
C ALA A 34 -17.72 -0.46 -3.66
N VAL A 35 -16.61 0.22 -3.36
CA VAL A 35 -16.54 1.33 -2.40
C VAL A 35 -16.17 2.67 -3.04
N SER A 36 -16.11 2.75 -4.38
CA SER A 36 -15.68 3.95 -5.11
C SER A 36 -14.32 4.48 -4.62
N ALA A 37 -13.35 3.57 -4.43
CA ALA A 37 -12.03 3.88 -3.86
C ALA A 37 -11.27 4.96 -4.64
N ASN A 38 -11.52 5.09 -5.95
CA ASN A 38 -10.94 6.11 -6.80
C ASN A 38 -11.32 7.56 -6.41
N LEU A 39 -12.34 7.74 -5.57
CA LEU A 39 -12.73 9.05 -5.03
C LEU A 39 -12.03 9.38 -3.71
N THR A 40 -11.16 8.50 -3.20
CA THR A 40 -10.53 8.62 -1.89
C THR A 40 -9.01 8.74 -2.02
N GLN A 41 -8.42 9.69 -1.29
CA GLN A 41 -6.99 9.73 -1.00
C GLN A 41 -6.71 8.98 0.30
N ALA A 42 -6.10 7.80 0.18
CA ALA A 42 -5.77 6.97 1.32
C ALA A 42 -4.31 7.19 1.76
N SER A 43 -4.14 7.60 3.02
CA SER A 43 -2.86 7.70 3.72
C SER A 43 -2.57 6.40 4.47
N ILE A 44 -1.29 6.08 4.63
CA ILE A 44 -0.84 4.92 5.41
C ILE A 44 0.19 5.38 6.43
N VAL A 45 -0.14 5.23 7.70
CA VAL A 45 0.72 5.58 8.83
C VAL A 45 1.10 4.32 9.59
N ARG A 46 2.38 4.19 9.89
CA ARG A 46 2.94 3.09 10.68
C ARG A 46 3.60 3.65 11.93
N PHE A 47 3.10 3.24 13.08
CA PHE A 47 3.80 3.40 14.33
C PHE A 47 4.86 2.30 14.45
N THR A 48 6.01 2.67 15.00
CA THR A 48 7.13 1.78 15.30
C THR A 48 7.70 2.18 16.65
N ALA A 49 8.51 1.32 17.26
CA ALA A 49 9.21 1.64 18.51
C ALA A 49 10.10 2.90 18.40
N ASP A 50 10.60 3.21 17.20
CA ASP A 50 11.50 4.33 16.94
C ASP A 50 10.79 5.61 16.47
N GLY A 51 9.46 5.55 16.29
CA GLY A 51 8.66 6.69 15.85
C GLY A 51 7.61 6.36 14.79
N THR A 52 7.00 7.42 14.25
CA THR A 52 5.89 7.33 13.29
C THR A 52 6.38 7.54 11.86
N ARG A 53 5.90 6.73 10.93
CA ARG A 53 6.28 6.81 9.50
C ARG A 53 5.05 6.83 8.61
N VAL A 54 5.10 7.62 7.54
CA VAL A 54 4.18 7.48 6.42
C VAL A 54 4.77 6.49 5.42
N LEU A 55 3.97 5.52 4.98
CA LEU A 55 4.43 4.51 4.02
C LEU A 55 4.21 4.97 2.57
N GLY A 56 5.31 5.08 1.84
CA GLY A 56 5.36 5.45 0.43
C GLY A 56 4.91 4.35 -0.52
N THR A 57 4.99 4.64 -1.82
CA THR A 57 4.49 3.78 -2.92
C THR A 57 5.29 2.50 -3.12
N ASP A 58 6.50 2.44 -2.57
CA ASP A 58 7.40 1.28 -2.58
C ASP A 58 6.91 0.13 -1.68
N THR A 59 5.98 0.39 -0.78
CA THR A 59 5.51 -0.59 0.21
C THR A 59 4.40 -1.51 -0.32
N MET A 60 4.29 -2.72 0.22
CA MET A 60 3.22 -3.66 -0.13
C MET A 60 1.83 -3.08 0.15
N ALA A 61 1.65 -2.41 1.29
CA ALA A 61 0.37 -1.79 1.65
C ALA A 61 -0.03 -0.71 0.62
N ALA A 62 0.93 0.08 0.14
CA ALA A 62 0.67 1.06 -0.91
C ALA A 62 0.34 0.41 -2.26
N GLN A 63 1.02 -0.68 -2.62
CA GLN A 63 0.72 -1.43 -3.84
C GLN A 63 -0.69 -2.02 -3.82
N VAL A 64 -1.17 -2.47 -2.65
CA VAL A 64 -2.56 -2.93 -2.48
C VAL A 64 -3.56 -1.79 -2.70
N LEU A 65 -3.35 -0.62 -2.09
CA LEU A 65 -4.22 0.54 -2.33
C LEU A 65 -4.21 1.00 -3.79
N ALA A 66 -3.06 0.94 -4.46
CA ALA A 66 -2.99 1.24 -5.88
C ALA A 66 -3.79 0.23 -6.72
N ALA A 67 -3.78 -1.05 -6.36
CA ALA A 67 -4.55 -2.09 -7.04
C ALA A 67 -6.07 -1.94 -6.87
N THR A 68 -6.54 -1.34 -5.76
CA THR A 68 -7.96 -0.99 -5.58
C THR A 68 -8.36 0.31 -6.29
N GLY A 69 -7.39 1.03 -6.86
CA GLY A 69 -7.64 2.32 -7.52
C GLY A 69 -7.70 3.51 -6.56
N ALA A 70 -7.42 3.33 -5.27
CA ALA A 70 -7.32 4.45 -4.33
C ALA A 70 -6.15 5.37 -4.69
N HIS A 71 -6.38 6.69 -4.54
CA HIS A 71 -5.31 7.65 -4.73
C HIS A 71 -4.46 7.78 -3.47
N ARG A 72 -3.21 8.20 -3.64
CA ARG A 72 -2.34 8.63 -2.54
C ARG A 72 -2.29 10.16 -2.48
N PRO A 73 -2.28 10.77 -1.28
CA PRO A 73 -1.95 12.19 -1.11
C PRO A 73 -0.61 12.51 -1.77
N THR A 74 -0.46 13.71 -2.35
CA THR A 74 0.72 14.06 -3.18
C THR A 74 2.05 13.85 -2.45
N ALA A 75 2.13 14.23 -1.17
CA ALA A 75 3.33 14.05 -0.34
C ALA A 75 3.74 12.58 -0.15
N GLN A 76 2.82 11.63 -0.39
CA GLN A 76 3.01 10.21 -0.13
C GLN A 76 3.16 9.37 -1.41
N ARG A 77 3.32 10.01 -2.56
CA ARG A 77 3.50 9.32 -3.86
C ARG A 77 4.94 8.86 -4.10
N GLU A 78 5.87 9.32 -3.29
CA GLU A 78 7.28 8.93 -3.32
C GLU A 78 7.58 7.85 -2.26
N GLY A 79 8.80 7.83 -1.74
CA GLY A 79 9.23 6.90 -0.71
C GLY A 79 8.63 7.19 0.67
N SER A 80 8.79 6.22 1.57
CA SER A 80 8.38 6.35 2.96
C SER A 80 9.21 7.40 3.70
N PHE A 81 8.59 8.15 4.61
CA PHE A 81 9.25 9.19 5.40
C PHE A 81 8.81 9.17 6.86
N ASP A 82 9.69 9.69 7.73
CA ASP A 82 9.41 9.81 9.16
C ASP A 82 8.56 11.06 9.41
N VAL A 83 7.60 10.95 10.33
CA VAL A 83 6.67 12.04 10.63
C VAL A 83 7.30 12.99 11.62
N ASP A 84 7.33 14.28 11.26
CA ASP A 84 7.51 15.37 12.22
C ASP A 84 6.17 15.63 12.91
N GLU A 85 6.07 15.35 14.20
CA GLU A 85 4.83 15.53 14.97
C GLU A 85 4.39 17.01 15.07
N SER A 86 5.30 17.95 14.79
CA SER A 86 4.98 19.37 14.71
C SER A 86 4.41 19.80 13.36
N GLU A 87 4.52 18.96 12.32
CA GLU A 87 4.01 19.20 10.97
C GLU A 87 3.25 17.98 10.41
N LEU A 88 1.93 17.94 10.65
CA LEU A 88 1.10 16.78 10.28
C LEU A 88 0.44 16.88 8.90
N LEU A 89 0.59 17.99 8.18
CA LEU A 89 0.01 18.15 6.84
C LEU A 89 0.44 17.05 5.85
N PRO A 90 1.71 16.59 5.83
CA PRO A 90 2.12 15.49 4.94
C PRO A 90 1.46 14.14 5.24
N VAL A 91 0.90 13.97 6.45
CA VAL A 91 0.29 12.73 6.94
C VAL A 91 -1.18 12.58 6.51
N GLU A 92 -1.83 13.69 6.14
CA GLU A 92 -3.26 13.77 5.82
C GLU A 92 -3.68 12.81 4.68
N GLY A 93 -4.93 12.36 4.75
CA GLY A 93 -5.68 11.78 3.64
C GLY A 93 -7.18 11.76 3.99
N ASP A 94 -8.04 11.56 3.00
CA ASP A 94 -9.48 11.36 3.20
C ASP A 94 -9.74 10.14 4.12
N LEU A 95 -8.86 9.14 4.02
CA LEU A 95 -8.83 7.96 4.88
C LEU A 95 -7.40 7.70 5.33
N ILE A 96 -7.19 7.43 6.62
CA ILE A 96 -5.88 7.09 7.18
C ILE A 96 -5.91 5.66 7.69
N TYR A 97 -5.13 4.78 7.07
CA TYR A 97 -4.85 3.44 7.59
C TYR A 97 -3.71 3.52 8.60
N VAL A 98 -3.95 3.01 9.81
CA VAL A 98 -2.95 2.97 10.88
C VAL A 98 -2.48 1.54 11.10
N MET A 99 -1.16 1.36 11.12
CA MET A 99 -0.50 0.09 11.40
C MET A 99 0.43 0.23 12.59
N PHE A 100 0.56 -0.88 13.32
CA PHE A 100 1.49 -0.99 14.43
C PHE A 100 2.56 -2.05 14.12
N ALA A 101 3.84 -1.73 14.29
CA ALA A 101 4.99 -2.63 14.19
C ALA A 101 5.24 -3.43 15.49
N GLY A 102 4.21 -3.65 16.29
CA GLY A 102 4.26 -4.44 17.51
C GLY A 102 3.60 -3.72 18.68
N PRO A 103 3.75 -4.24 19.90
CA PRO A 103 3.15 -3.62 21.10
C PRO A 103 3.73 -2.23 21.43
N GLU A 104 4.96 -1.96 21.04
CA GLU A 104 5.68 -0.71 21.33
C GLU A 104 5.46 0.38 20.27
N GLY A 105 4.67 0.08 19.26
CA GLY A 105 4.58 0.88 18.06
C GLY A 105 4.52 -0.03 16.88
#